data_AF-A0A1C5YZE1-F1
#
_entry.id   AF-A0A1C5YZE1-F1
#
_cell.length_a   1.000
_cell.length_b   1.000
_cell.length_c   1.000
_cell.angle_alpha   90.00
_cell.angle_beta   90.00
_cell.angle_gamma   90.00
#
_symmetry.space_group_name_H-M   'P 1'
#
loop_
_entity.id
_entity.type
_entity.pdbx_description
1 polymer ?
#
loop_
_entity_poly.entity_id
_entity_poly.type
_entity_poly.pdbx_seq_one_letter_code
_entity_poly.pdbx_strand_id
1 'polypeptide(L)'
;MKIGLPVSIQSMFFSGLSMILARLVAGWGDAAIAAQKVGSQIESISYTTAEGFATAVNAFIAQNFGAGRMERIRKGYWTAIGMIVVWSGFTTLMLVVFPVPLFRIFIPDDHVLQTGVSYLRIMGYSQILMCLEITSSGAFQGLGRPMPPTLAGIIGNAARIPLAVFLSATVLGLDGVWWSISISSIAKGIVVFTWFVVILRRYTHLQAQGVDGLE
;
A
#
# COMPACT_ATOMS: atom_id res chain seq x y z
N MET A 1 -8.97 -20.49 19.66
CA MET A 1 -7.63 -20.87 19.14
C MET A 1 -7.57 -21.18 17.64
N LYS A 2 -8.67 -21.55 16.96
CA LYS A 2 -8.68 -21.88 15.51
C LYS A 2 -8.49 -20.70 14.53
N ILE A 3 -8.64 -19.44 14.97
CA ILE A 3 -8.47 -18.24 14.14
C ILE A 3 -7.11 -17.55 14.39
N GLY A 4 -6.54 -17.71 15.58
CA GLY A 4 -5.27 -17.05 15.95
C GLY A 4 -4.04 -17.67 15.30
N LEU A 5 -4.00 -19.00 15.15
CA LEU A 5 -2.88 -19.72 14.54
C LEU A 5 -2.58 -19.26 13.09
N PRO A 6 -3.56 -19.20 12.16
CA PRO A 6 -3.29 -18.75 10.80
C PRO A 6 -2.88 -17.28 10.72
N VAL A 7 -3.46 -16.41 11.55
CA VAL A 7 -3.08 -14.98 11.63
C VAL A 7 -1.65 -14.83 12.16
N SER A 8 -1.26 -15.59 13.18
CA SER A 8 0.12 -15.58 13.68
C SER A 8 1.14 -16.08 12.67
N ILE A 9 0.81 -17.13 11.90
CA ILE A 9 1.68 -17.64 10.83
C ILE A 9 1.85 -16.59 9.73
N GLN A 10 0.77 -15.92 9.35
CA GLN A 10 0.81 -14.85 8.35
C GLN A 10 1.65 -13.66 8.83
N SER A 11 1.48 -13.23 10.09
CA SER A 11 2.31 -12.18 10.70
C SER A 11 3.77 -12.58 10.79
N MET A 12 4.08 -13.83 11.11
CA MET A 12 5.45 -14.34 11.15
C MET A 12 6.08 -14.35 9.75
N PHE A 13 5.31 -14.69 8.72
CA PHE A 13 5.75 -14.61 7.33
C PHE A 13 6.08 -13.17 6.93
N PHE A 14 5.19 -12.20 7.18
CA PHE A 14 5.44 -10.79 6.88
C PHE A 14 6.63 -10.21 7.66
N SER A 15 6.77 -10.56 8.94
CA SER A 15 7.93 -10.16 9.75
C SER A 15 9.23 -10.74 9.19
N GLY A 16 9.22 -12.01 8.78
CA GLY A 16 10.38 -12.66 8.15
C GLY A 16 10.78 -11.98 6.84
N LEU A 17 9.81 -11.67 5.96
CA LEU A 17 10.08 -10.96 4.71
C LEU A 17 10.69 -9.57 4.97
N SER A 18 10.13 -8.85 5.94
CA SER A 18 10.61 -7.52 6.33
C SER A 18 12.04 -7.57 6.88
N MET A 19 12.37 -8.59 7.67
CA MET A 19 13.71 -8.78 8.21
C MET A 19 14.75 -9.10 7.12
N ILE A 20 14.38 -9.87 6.09
CA ILE A 20 15.25 -10.14 4.94
C ILE A 20 15.54 -8.86 4.18
N LEU A 21 14.52 -8.04 3.90
CA LEU A 21 14.71 -6.74 3.24
C LEU A 21 15.57 -5.79 4.07
N ALA A 22 15.35 -5.73 5.39
CA ALA A 22 16.18 -4.92 6.28
C ALA A 22 17.65 -5.38 6.27
N ARG A 23 17.91 -6.70 6.24
CA ARG A 23 19.27 -7.23 6.09
C ARG A 23 19.89 -6.89 4.74
N LEU A 24 19.12 -6.95 3.65
CA LEU A 24 19.61 -6.54 2.32
C LEU A 24 20.04 -5.07 2.34
N VAL A 25 19.23 -4.17 2.89
CA VAL A 25 19.56 -2.75 3.03
C VAL A 25 20.78 -2.54 3.92
N ALA A 26 20.88 -3.28 5.04
CA ALA A 26 22.04 -3.20 5.94
C ALA A 26 23.36 -3.60 5.27
N GLY A 27 23.32 -4.48 4.27
CA GLY A 27 24.49 -4.84 3.46
C GLY A 27 25.10 -3.69 2.66
N TRP A 28 24.35 -2.60 2.44
CA TRP A 28 24.80 -1.39 1.72
C TRP A 28 25.39 -0.32 2.65
N GLY A 29 25.49 -0.58 3.95
CA GLY A 29 26.11 0.31 4.93
C GLY A 29 25.14 1.20 5.71
N ASP A 30 25.68 1.92 6.69
CA ASP A 30 24.90 2.68 7.68
C ASP A 30 24.05 3.80 7.07
N ALA A 31 24.53 4.42 5.99
CA ALA A 31 23.78 5.44 5.26
C ALA A 31 22.48 4.90 4.66
N ALA A 32 22.47 3.64 4.18
CA ALA A 32 21.28 3.01 3.62
C ALA A 32 20.22 2.72 4.70
N ILE A 33 20.67 2.25 5.86
CA ILE A 33 19.81 1.99 7.02
C ILE A 33 19.20 3.31 7.53
N ALA A 34 20.01 4.36 7.66
CA ALA A 34 19.56 5.68 8.08
C ALA A 34 18.53 6.28 7.10
N ALA A 35 18.81 6.17 5.79
CA ALA A 35 17.90 6.60 4.73
C ALA A 35 16.55 5.86 4.80
N GLN A 36 16.55 4.54 4.95
CA GLN A 36 15.32 3.76 5.09
C GLN A 36 14.53 4.15 6.35
N LYS A 37 15.21 4.34 7.47
CA LYS A 37 14.57 4.69 8.74
C LYS A 37 13.88 6.05 8.66
N VAL A 38 14.58 7.08 8.18
CA VAL A 38 13.98 8.42 8.02
C VAL A 38 12.90 8.41 6.94
N GLY A 39 13.17 7.76 5.82
CA GLY A 39 12.22 7.65 4.72
C GLY A 39 10.90 7.01 5.14
N SER A 40 10.97 5.88 5.86
CA SER A 40 9.77 5.22 6.40
C SER A 40 9.02 6.06 7.45
N GLN A 41 9.71 6.91 8.23
CA GLN A 41 9.04 7.86 9.13
C GLN A 41 8.25 8.93 8.36
N ILE A 42 8.84 9.47 7.29
CA ILE A 42 8.16 10.44 6.42
C ILE A 42 6.95 9.78 5.74
N GLU A 43 7.11 8.55 5.23
CA GLU A 43 6.02 7.80 4.61
C GLU A 43 4.89 7.41 5.56
N SER A 44 5.21 7.17 6.83
CA SER A 44 4.25 6.78 7.86
C SER A 44 3.06 7.75 7.93
N ILE A 45 3.28 9.04 7.72
CA ILE A 45 2.21 10.06 7.70
C ILE A 45 1.20 9.77 6.58
N SER A 46 1.68 9.47 5.37
CA SER A 46 0.82 9.13 4.23
C SER A 46 0.11 7.79 4.47
N TYR A 47 0.85 6.80 4.97
CA TYR A 47 0.36 5.45 5.24
C TYR A 47 -0.75 5.44 6.32
N THR A 48 -0.52 6.03 7.48
CA THR A 48 -1.50 6.11 8.58
C THR A 48 -2.75 6.88 8.17
N THR A 49 -2.60 7.92 7.34
CA THR A 49 -3.76 8.64 6.81
C THR A 49 -4.60 7.73 5.90
N ALA A 50 -3.96 6.99 5.00
CA ALA A 50 -4.63 6.02 4.15
C ALA A 50 -5.32 4.90 4.95
N GLU A 51 -4.71 4.42 6.05
CA GLU A 51 -5.35 3.47 6.97
C GLU A 51 -6.59 4.05 7.65
N GLY A 52 -6.56 5.33 8.02
CA GLY A 52 -7.73 6.06 8.53
C GLY A 52 -8.89 6.06 7.52
N PHE A 53 -8.59 6.36 6.25
CA PHE A 53 -9.57 6.27 5.16
C PHE A 53 -10.08 4.84 4.96
N ALA A 54 -9.19 3.84 4.96
CA ALA A 54 -9.58 2.44 4.82
C ALA A 54 -10.53 1.99 5.94
N THR A 55 -10.29 2.43 7.17
CA THR A 55 -11.15 2.15 8.33
C THR A 55 -12.52 2.82 8.18
N ALA A 56 -12.56 4.08 7.76
CA ALA A 56 -13.81 4.81 7.52
C ALA A 56 -14.63 4.17 6.38
N VAL A 57 -13.96 3.82 5.28
CA VAL A 57 -14.58 3.14 4.13
C VAL A 57 -15.09 1.76 4.51
N ASN A 58 -14.33 0.99 5.30
CA ASN A 58 -14.77 -0.31 5.82
C ASN A 58 -16.08 -0.17 6.60
N ALA A 59 -16.11 0.72 7.61
CA ALA A 59 -17.31 0.94 8.41
C ALA A 59 -18.52 1.40 7.57
N PHE A 60 -18.31 2.35 6.65
CA PHE A 60 -19.36 2.84 5.76
C PHE A 60 -19.90 1.73 4.86
N ILE A 61 -19.03 0.93 4.25
CA ILE A 61 -19.43 -0.15 3.35
C ILE A 61 -20.11 -1.28 4.14
N ALA A 62 -19.57 -1.69 5.29
CA ALA A 62 -20.18 -2.73 6.13
C ALA A 62 -21.63 -2.40 6.51
N GLN A 63 -21.88 -1.15 6.93
CA GLN A 63 -23.22 -0.70 7.28
C GLN A 63 -24.18 -0.69 6.08
N ASN A 64 -23.73 -0.17 4.93
CA ASN A 64 -24.57 -0.12 3.74
C ASN A 64 -24.76 -1.50 3.09
N PHE A 65 -23.78 -2.40 3.24
CA PHE A 65 -23.84 -3.76 2.72
C PHE A 65 -24.85 -4.59 3.50
N GLY A 66 -24.81 -4.52 4.84
CA GLY A 66 -25.83 -5.13 5.70
C GLY A 66 -27.25 -4.56 5.48
N ALA A 67 -27.36 -3.35 4.94
CA ALA A 67 -28.64 -2.72 4.59
C ALA A 67 -29.06 -2.92 3.11
N GLY A 68 -28.32 -3.69 2.31
CA GLY A 68 -28.60 -3.93 0.89
C GLY A 68 -28.44 -2.70 -0.03
N ARG A 69 -27.82 -1.61 0.45
CA ARG A 69 -27.73 -0.32 -0.27
C ARG A 69 -26.48 -0.23 -1.15
N MET A 70 -26.38 -1.06 -2.18
CA MET A 70 -25.19 -1.13 -3.04
C MET A 70 -24.91 0.16 -3.81
N GLU A 71 -25.95 0.91 -4.21
CA GLU A 71 -25.75 2.20 -4.87
C GLU A 71 -25.03 3.22 -3.97
N ARG A 72 -25.34 3.21 -2.66
CA ARG A 72 -24.64 4.03 -1.67
C ARG A 72 -23.20 3.59 -1.48
N ILE A 73 -22.94 2.28 -1.46
CA ILE A 73 -21.58 1.73 -1.45
C ILE A 73 -20.78 2.26 -2.64
N ARG A 74 -21.36 2.18 -3.85
CA ARG A 74 -20.70 2.67 -5.07
C ARG A 74 -20.36 4.15 -4.98
N LYS A 75 -21.34 5.00 -4.64
CA LYS A 75 -21.13 6.45 -4.52
C LYS A 75 -20.08 6.77 -3.44
N GLY A 76 -20.22 6.17 -2.25
CA GLY A 76 -19.29 6.40 -1.14
C GLY A 76 -17.86 5.94 -1.44
N TYR A 77 -17.70 4.78 -2.09
CA TYR A 77 -16.38 4.30 -2.51
C TYR A 77 -15.72 5.27 -3.50
N TRP A 78 -16.42 5.72 -4.54
CA TRP A 78 -15.85 6.66 -5.51
C TRP A 78 -15.52 8.03 -4.89
N THR A 79 -16.32 8.50 -3.93
CA THR A 79 -15.99 9.70 -3.16
C THR A 79 -14.71 9.51 -2.34
N ALA A 80 -14.59 8.38 -1.63
CA ALA A 80 -13.39 8.07 -0.86
C ALA A 80 -12.14 7.93 -1.75
N ILE A 81 -12.28 7.30 -2.92
CA ILE A 81 -11.20 7.21 -3.91
C ILE A 81 -10.80 8.61 -4.42
N GLY A 82 -11.76 9.51 -4.69
CA GLY A 82 -11.46 10.89 -5.06
C GLY A 82 -10.66 11.63 -3.98
N MET A 83 -11.08 11.51 -2.71
CA MET A 83 -10.40 12.12 -1.58
C MET A 83 -8.97 11.58 -1.40
N ILE A 84 -8.79 10.25 -1.45
CA ILE A 84 -7.48 9.64 -1.26
C ILE A 84 -6.54 9.91 -2.44
N VAL A 85 -7.04 10.04 -3.66
CA VAL A 85 -6.22 10.43 -4.83
C VAL A 85 -5.72 11.85 -4.68
N VAL A 86 -6.55 12.79 -4.19
CA VAL A 86 -6.11 14.17 -3.90
C VAL A 86 -5.05 14.17 -2.81
N TRP A 87 -5.27 13.46 -1.71
CA TRP A 87 -4.32 13.34 -0.60
C TRP A 87 -2.99 12.72 -1.05
N SER A 88 -3.05 11.56 -1.72
CA SER A 88 -1.87 10.85 -2.19
C SER A 88 -1.15 11.58 -3.32
N GLY A 89 -1.86 12.36 -4.13
CA GLY A 89 -1.27 13.28 -5.10
C GLY A 89 -0.47 14.38 -4.42
N PHE A 90 -1.01 14.97 -3.34
CA PHE A 90 -0.29 15.95 -2.51
C PHE A 90 0.96 15.34 -1.86
N THR A 91 0.86 14.15 -1.25
CA THR A 91 2.03 13.50 -0.64
C THR A 91 3.07 13.09 -1.69
N THR A 92 2.65 12.59 -2.85
CA THR A 92 3.54 12.29 -3.98
C THR A 92 4.28 13.54 -4.44
N LEU A 93 3.58 14.67 -4.62
CA LEU A 93 4.19 15.94 -5.01
C LEU A 93 5.25 16.38 -4.00
N MET A 94 4.95 16.30 -2.71
CA MET A 94 5.89 16.63 -1.64
C MET A 94 7.14 15.74 -1.68
N LEU A 95 6.97 14.42 -1.81
CA LEU A 95 8.08 13.47 -1.81
C LEU A 95 8.96 13.55 -3.07
N VAL A 96 8.37 13.81 -4.24
CA VAL A 96 9.10 13.82 -5.52
C VAL A 96 9.76 15.17 -5.79
N VAL A 97 9.07 16.28 -5.52
CA VAL A 97 9.56 17.65 -5.83
C VAL A 97 10.40 18.22 -4.70
N PHE A 98 10.05 17.92 -3.44
CA PHE A 98 10.71 18.47 -2.26
C PHE A 98 11.42 17.41 -1.38
N PRO A 99 12.13 16.40 -1.94
CA PRO A 99 12.75 15.35 -1.12
C PRO A 99 13.90 15.89 -0.25
N VAL A 100 14.70 16.82 -0.77
CA VAL A 100 15.85 17.41 -0.05
C VAL A 100 15.41 18.15 1.23
N PRO A 101 14.50 19.15 1.18
CA PRO A 101 14.07 19.84 2.38
C PRO A 101 13.34 18.90 3.35
N LEU A 102 12.54 17.95 2.86
CA LEU A 102 11.87 16.97 3.73
C LEU A 102 12.88 16.10 4.48
N PHE A 103 13.91 15.60 3.79
CA PHE A 103 14.92 14.74 4.40
C PHE A 103 15.81 15.51 5.38
N ARG A 104 16.18 16.76 5.05
CA ARG A 104 17.01 17.63 5.91
C ARG A 104 16.38 18.01 7.25
N ILE A 105 15.04 17.95 7.36
CA ILE A 105 14.35 18.14 8.65
C ILE A 105 14.74 17.03 9.64
N PHE A 106 15.05 15.83 9.16
CA PHE A 106 15.36 14.68 10.00
C PHE A 106 16.86 14.46 10.16
N ILE A 107 17.65 14.59 9.09
CA ILE A 107 19.10 14.38 9.12
C ILE A 107 19.80 15.49 8.33
N PRO A 108 20.68 16.30 8.98
CA PRO A 108 21.46 17.33 8.30
C PRO A 108 22.76 16.80 7.65
N ASP A 109 23.07 15.51 7.76
CA ASP A 109 24.27 14.88 7.19
C ASP A 109 24.12 14.66 5.67
N ASP A 110 25.00 15.31 4.90
CA ASP A 110 25.03 15.22 3.44
C ASP A 110 25.41 13.81 2.94
N HIS A 111 26.06 12.97 3.75
CA HIS A 111 26.42 11.60 3.38
C HIS A 111 25.19 10.68 3.26
N VAL A 112 24.15 10.93 4.07
CA VAL A 112 22.88 10.17 4.04
C VAL A 112 21.87 10.82 3.08
N LEU A 113 22.03 12.11 2.81
CA LEU A 113 21.07 12.91 2.05
C LEU A 113 20.84 12.37 0.63
N GLN A 114 21.89 12.00 -0.10
CA GLN A 114 21.74 11.50 -1.48
C GLN A 114 20.91 10.21 -1.53
N THR A 115 21.24 9.26 -0.65
CA THR A 115 20.51 7.98 -0.52
C THR A 115 19.08 8.19 -0.07
N GLY A 116 18.86 9.09 0.89
CA GLY A 116 17.54 9.47 1.38
C GLY A 116 16.66 10.13 0.32
N VAL A 117 17.23 11.02 -0.49
CA VAL A 117 16.51 11.70 -1.58
C VAL A 117 16.10 10.71 -2.67
N SER A 118 16.97 9.75 -3.02
CA SER A 118 16.62 8.71 -3.97
C SER A 118 15.47 7.85 -3.45
N TYR A 119 15.55 7.41 -2.20
CA TYR A 119 14.48 6.68 -1.51
C TYR A 119 13.14 7.41 -1.60
N LEU A 120 13.08 8.69 -1.18
CA LEU A 120 11.83 9.46 -1.13
C LEU A 120 11.22 9.64 -2.52
N ARG A 121 12.04 9.90 -3.56
CA ARG A 121 11.54 10.04 -4.93
C ARG A 121 10.95 8.75 -5.46
N ILE A 122 11.69 7.64 -5.31
CA ILE A 122 11.27 6.33 -5.83
C ILE A 122 9.97 5.90 -5.16
N MET A 123 9.90 6.03 -3.84
CA MET A 123 8.70 5.67 -3.08
C MET A 123 7.52 6.61 -3.36
N GLY A 124 7.79 7.90 -3.57
CA GLY A 124 6.81 8.90 -3.99
C GLY A 124 6.02 8.47 -5.22
N TYR A 125 6.66 7.88 -6.24
CA TYR A 125 5.95 7.40 -7.44
C TYR A 125 4.92 6.29 -7.17
N SER A 126 5.09 5.53 -6.09
CA SER A 126 4.18 4.46 -5.71
C SER A 126 3.08 4.87 -4.73
N GLN A 127 3.13 6.10 -4.17
CA GLN A 127 2.22 6.54 -3.11
C GLN A 127 0.75 6.48 -3.50
N ILE A 128 0.39 6.99 -4.67
CA ILE A 128 -1.00 6.98 -5.14
C ILE A 128 -1.55 5.55 -5.16
N LEU A 129 -0.81 4.61 -5.75
CA LEU A 129 -1.24 3.23 -5.90
C LEU A 129 -1.28 2.51 -4.56
N MET A 130 -0.34 2.81 -3.66
CA MET A 130 -0.33 2.27 -2.30
C MET A 130 -1.57 2.75 -1.51
N CYS A 131 -1.90 4.04 -1.58
CA CYS A 131 -3.09 4.57 -0.90
C CYS A 131 -4.38 3.98 -1.49
N LEU A 132 -4.43 3.74 -2.81
CA LEU A 132 -5.54 3.04 -3.46
C LEU A 132 -5.64 1.58 -3.00
N GLU A 133 -4.51 0.88 -2.84
CA GLU A 133 -4.44 -0.48 -2.29
C GLU A 133 -5.08 -0.52 -0.89
N ILE A 134 -4.61 0.35 0.01
CA ILE A 134 -5.03 0.39 1.42
C ILE A 134 -6.53 0.70 1.51
N THR A 135 -6.99 1.74 0.81
CA THR A 135 -8.40 2.16 0.81
C THR A 135 -9.31 1.07 0.24
N SER A 136 -8.90 0.44 -0.86
CA SER A 136 -9.67 -0.65 -1.49
C SER A 136 -9.66 -1.93 -0.66
N SER A 137 -8.57 -2.20 0.07
CA SER A 137 -8.50 -3.28 1.05
C SER A 137 -9.49 -3.07 2.19
N GLY A 138 -9.61 -1.84 2.70
CA GLY A 138 -10.66 -1.48 3.65
C GLY A 138 -12.07 -1.71 3.09
N ALA A 139 -12.28 -1.37 1.82
CA ALA A 139 -13.55 -1.60 1.15
C ALA A 139 -13.91 -3.09 1.01
N PHE A 140 -12.94 -3.94 0.68
CA PHE A 140 -13.09 -5.39 0.64
C PHE A 140 -13.46 -5.99 2.00
N GLN A 141 -12.82 -5.52 3.06
CA GLN A 141 -13.14 -5.92 4.42
C GLN A 141 -14.58 -5.52 4.79
N GLY A 142 -15.02 -4.33 4.39
CA GLY A 142 -16.40 -3.89 4.57
C GLY A 142 -17.44 -4.75 3.85
N LEU A 143 -17.09 -5.36 2.72
CA LEU A 143 -17.94 -6.34 2.02
C LEU A 143 -17.89 -7.75 2.63
N GLY A 144 -17.16 -7.97 3.71
CA GLY A 144 -16.96 -9.30 4.29
C GLY A 144 -16.09 -10.23 3.42
N ARG A 145 -15.32 -9.68 2.47
CA ARG A 145 -14.45 -10.43 1.56
C ARG A 145 -12.99 -9.99 1.69
N PRO A 146 -12.30 -10.36 2.79
CA PRO A 146 -10.89 -9.98 3.01
C PRO A 146 -9.89 -10.79 2.18
N MET A 147 -10.30 -11.89 1.55
CA MET A 147 -9.40 -12.79 0.80
C MET A 147 -8.67 -12.11 -0.38
N PRO A 148 -9.33 -11.34 -1.27
CA PRO A 148 -8.65 -10.70 -2.40
C PRO A 148 -7.46 -9.79 -2.02
N PRO A 149 -7.60 -8.80 -1.10
CA PRO A 149 -6.46 -7.99 -0.71
C PRO A 149 -5.40 -8.79 0.05
N THR A 150 -5.81 -9.82 0.80
CA THR A 150 -4.88 -10.70 1.52
C THR A 150 -3.97 -11.48 0.57
N LEU A 151 -4.54 -12.09 -0.47
CA LEU A 151 -3.78 -12.84 -1.48
C LEU A 151 -2.84 -11.92 -2.27
N ALA A 152 -3.31 -10.74 -2.69
CA ALA A 152 -2.48 -9.74 -3.35
C ALA A 152 -1.31 -9.30 -2.44
N GLY A 153 -1.57 -9.10 -1.15
CA GLY A 153 -0.56 -8.77 -0.15
C GLY A 153 0.51 -9.86 0.02
N ILE A 154 0.11 -11.12 0.15
CA ILE A 154 1.06 -12.24 0.32
C ILE A 154 1.92 -12.40 -0.95
N ILE A 155 1.29 -12.47 -2.12
CA ILE A 155 2.00 -12.67 -3.39
C ILE A 155 2.94 -11.50 -3.67
N GLY A 156 2.45 -10.26 -3.50
CA GLY A 156 3.24 -9.07 -3.78
C GLY A 156 4.42 -8.89 -2.82
N ASN A 157 4.26 -9.20 -1.54
CA ASN A 157 5.37 -9.14 -0.57
C ASN A 157 6.35 -10.30 -0.74
N ALA A 158 5.89 -11.50 -1.10
CA ALA A 158 6.77 -12.61 -1.42
C ALA A 158 7.60 -12.34 -2.68
N ALA A 159 6.97 -11.80 -3.73
CA ALA A 159 7.64 -11.42 -4.98
C ALA A 159 8.62 -10.24 -4.82
N ARG A 160 8.46 -9.44 -3.77
CA ARG A 160 9.34 -8.29 -3.47
C ARG A 160 10.78 -8.72 -3.21
N ILE A 161 11.02 -9.83 -2.52
CA ILE A 161 12.39 -10.30 -2.19
C ILE A 161 13.20 -10.70 -3.43
N PRO A 162 12.74 -11.62 -4.30
CA PRO A 162 13.49 -11.98 -5.49
C PRO A 162 13.66 -10.77 -6.42
N LEU A 163 12.67 -9.88 -6.49
CA LEU A 163 12.77 -8.64 -7.25
C LEU A 163 13.83 -7.69 -6.66
N ALA A 164 13.92 -7.58 -5.33
CA ALA A 164 14.94 -6.77 -4.66
C ALA A 164 16.34 -7.30 -4.95
N VAL A 165 16.57 -8.61 -4.80
CA VAL A 165 17.86 -9.25 -5.08
C VAL A 165 18.26 -9.07 -6.54
N PHE A 166 17.31 -9.27 -7.46
CA PHE A 166 17.54 -9.12 -8.90
C PHE A 166 17.87 -7.67 -9.26
N LEU A 167 17.05 -6.69 -8.86
CA LEU A 167 17.26 -5.28 -9.18
C LEU A 167 18.52 -4.73 -8.50
N SER A 168 18.81 -5.16 -7.26
CA SER A 168 20.01 -4.70 -6.54
C SER A 168 21.32 -5.22 -7.15
N ALA A 169 21.26 -6.31 -7.92
CA ALA A 169 22.41 -6.84 -8.66
C ALA A 169 22.66 -6.13 -10.00
N THR A 170 21.77 -5.21 -10.41
CA THR A 170 21.93 -4.40 -11.62
C THR A 170 22.65 -3.07 -11.34
N VAL A 171 22.80 -2.23 -12.36
CA VAL A 171 23.35 -0.86 -12.26
C VAL A 171 22.61 0.04 -11.27
N LEU A 172 21.41 -0.33 -10.83
CA LEU A 172 20.64 0.43 -9.83
C LEU A 172 21.20 0.29 -8.40
N GLY A 173 21.94 -0.78 -8.08
CA GLY A 173 22.46 -1.01 -6.73
C GLY A 173 21.37 -0.91 -5.64
N LEU A 174 21.60 -0.09 -4.61
CA LEU A 174 20.65 0.13 -3.53
C LEU A 174 19.28 0.64 -4.00
N ASP A 175 19.24 1.46 -5.06
CA ASP A 175 17.97 1.97 -5.61
C ASP A 175 17.10 0.83 -6.18
N GLY A 176 17.73 -0.28 -6.58
CA GLY A 176 17.02 -1.48 -7.00
C GLY A 176 16.14 -2.06 -5.88
N VAL A 177 16.57 -1.93 -4.62
CA VAL A 177 15.77 -2.34 -3.46
C VAL A 177 14.54 -1.44 -3.33
N TRP A 178 14.70 -0.12 -3.45
CA TRP A 178 13.57 0.82 -3.39
C TRP A 178 12.57 0.57 -4.51
N TRP A 179 13.05 0.39 -5.74
CA TRP A 179 12.20 0.06 -6.88
C TRP A 179 11.44 -1.25 -6.70
N SER A 180 12.05 -2.27 -6.08
CA SER A 180 11.35 -3.52 -5.79
C SER A 180 10.13 -3.31 -4.87
N ILE A 181 10.25 -2.41 -3.89
CA ILE A 181 9.17 -2.05 -2.97
C ILE A 181 8.09 -1.30 -3.74
N SER A 182 8.47 -0.28 -4.50
CA SER A 182 7.56 0.56 -5.29
C SER A 182 6.80 -0.23 -6.36
N ILE A 183 7.48 -1.08 -7.13
CA ILE A 183 6.86 -1.92 -8.17
C ILE A 183 5.86 -2.90 -7.55
N SER A 184 6.23 -3.54 -6.44
CA SER A 184 5.33 -4.43 -5.69
C SER A 184 4.08 -3.67 -5.20
N SER A 185 4.24 -2.47 -4.65
CA SER A 185 3.12 -1.64 -4.19
C SER A 185 2.23 -1.17 -5.35
N ILE A 186 2.82 -0.77 -6.49
CA ILE A 186 2.08 -0.39 -7.69
C ILE A 186 1.26 -1.56 -8.21
N ALA A 187 1.88 -2.74 -8.34
CA ALA A 187 1.20 -3.94 -8.81
C ALA A 187 0.03 -4.32 -7.89
N LYS A 188 0.25 -4.34 -6.56
CA LYS A 188 -0.81 -4.61 -5.59
C LYS A 188 -1.93 -3.58 -5.66
N GLY A 189 -1.59 -2.29 -5.74
CA GLY A 189 -2.57 -1.21 -5.88
C GLY A 189 -3.46 -1.39 -7.11
N ILE A 190 -2.87 -1.67 -8.27
CA ILE A 190 -3.61 -1.95 -9.51
C ILE A 190 -4.52 -3.17 -9.33
N VAL A 191 -3.98 -4.29 -8.84
CA VAL A 191 -4.73 -5.54 -8.70
C VAL A 191 -5.91 -5.37 -7.74
N VAL A 192 -5.68 -4.84 -6.54
CA VAL A 192 -6.73 -4.71 -5.51
C VAL A 192 -7.79 -3.69 -5.94
N PHE A 193 -7.37 -2.54 -6.49
CA PHE A 193 -8.30 -1.51 -6.97
C PHE A 193 -9.18 -2.04 -8.11
N THR A 194 -8.57 -2.63 -9.15
CA THR A 194 -9.31 -3.15 -10.30
C THR A 194 -10.26 -4.28 -9.90
N TRP A 195 -9.82 -5.19 -9.03
CA TRP A 195 -10.66 -6.27 -8.53
C TRP A 195 -11.86 -5.73 -7.76
N PHE A 196 -11.66 -4.74 -6.90
CA PHE A 196 -12.78 -4.12 -6.18
C PHE A 196 -13.77 -3.45 -7.14
N VAL A 197 -13.29 -2.71 -8.14
CA VAL A 197 -14.14 -2.07 -9.16
C VAL A 197 -14.95 -3.11 -9.95
N VAL A 198 -14.35 -4.24 -10.32
CA VAL A 198 -15.05 -5.34 -11.02
C VAL A 198 -16.16 -5.93 -10.15
N ILE A 199 -15.88 -6.17 -8.87
CA ILE A 199 -16.87 -6.70 -7.92
C ILE A 199 -18.01 -5.70 -7.71
N LEU A 200 -17.69 -4.42 -7.54
CA LEU A 200 -18.68 -3.36 -7.37
C LEU A 200 -19.61 -3.24 -8.59
N ARG A 201 -19.06 -3.35 -9.80
CA ARG A 201 -19.84 -3.39 -11.05
C ARG A 201 -20.75 -4.61 -11.11
N ARG A 202 -20.25 -5.79 -10.74
CA ARG A 202 -21.03 -7.04 -10.71
C ARG A 202 -22.21 -6.94 -9.75
N TYR A 203 -22.01 -6.45 -8.53
CA TYR A 203 -23.09 -6.28 -7.56
C TYR A 203 -24.13 -5.25 -8.00
N THR A 204 -23.68 -4.13 -8.59
CA THR A 204 -24.61 -3.12 -9.12
C THR A 204 -25.48 -3.68 -10.25
N HIS A 205 -24.89 -4.52 -11.12
CA HIS A 205 -25.62 -5.15 -12.22
C HIS A 205 -26.62 -6.20 -11.74
N LEU A 206 -26.25 -7.04 -10.77
CA LEU A 206 -27.15 -8.04 -10.19
C LEU A 206 -28.37 -7.39 -9.51
N GLN A 207 -28.15 -6.30 -8.77
CA GLN A 207 -29.23 -5.55 -8.15
C GLN A 207 -30.17 -4.90 -9.19
N ALA A 208 -29.62 -4.43 -10.32
CA ALA A 208 -30.43 -3.90 -11.42
C ALA A 208 -31.28 -4.97 -12.12
N GLN A 209 -30.89 -6.25 -12.02
CA GLN A 209 -31.63 -7.39 -12.58
C GLN A 209 -32.64 -8.02 -11.59
N GLY A 210 -32.77 -7.48 -10.38
CA GLY A 210 -33.67 -8.03 -9.35
C GLY A 210 -33.21 -9.38 -8.80
N VAL A 211 -31.96 -9.78 -9.06
CA VAL A 211 -31.36 -10.99 -8.51
C VAL A 211 -30.64 -10.59 -7.22
N ASP A 212 -31.17 -11.01 -6.07
CA ASP A 212 -30.44 -10.94 -4.79
C ASP A 212 -29.26 -11.93 -4.84
N GLY A 213 -28.19 -11.55 -5.53
CA GLY A 213 -26.95 -12.30 -5.64
C GLY A 213 -26.12 -12.24 -4.35
N LEU A 214 -26.74 -12.57 -3.22
CA LEU A 214 -26.16 -12.55 -1.87
C LEU A 214 -25.83 -13.96 -1.34
N GLU A 215 -25.64 -14.93 -2.23
CA GLU A 215 -25.06 -16.24 -1.91
C GLU A 215 -23.65 -16.38 -2.52
#